data_AF-A0A521GZ26-F1
#
_entry.id   AF-A0A521GZ26-F1
#
_cell.length_a   1.000
_cell.length_b   1.000
_cell.length_c   1.000
_cell.angle_alpha   90.00
_cell.angle_beta   90.00
_cell.angle_gamma   90.00
#
_symmetry.space_group_name_H-M   'P 1'
#
loop_
_entity.id
_entity.type
_entity.pdbx_description
1 polymer ?
#
loop_
_entity_poly.entity_id
_entity_poly.type
_entity_poly.pdbx_seq_one_letter_code
_entity_poly.pdbx_strand_id
1 'polypeptide(L)' 'MPTRYVLGRALQVMGMAVVLVGLALSVSLGLQEEGLSSMQYEMMALLGGGILFVAGRLIQGKASG' A
#
# COMPACT_ATOMS: atom_id res chain seq x y z
N MET A 1 -9.69 -19.43 15.11
CA MET A 1 -9.76 -18.17 14.32
C MET A 1 -8.39 -17.45 14.12
N PRO A 2 -7.25 -18.12 13.84
CA PRO A 2 -5.98 -17.39 13.59
C PRO A 2 -5.76 -16.99 12.12
N THR A 3 -6.27 -17.76 11.16
CA THR A 3 -5.83 -17.66 9.75
C THR A 3 -6.25 -16.36 9.06
N ARG A 4 -7.49 -15.88 9.28
CA ARG A 4 -7.98 -14.63 8.67
C ARG A 4 -7.32 -13.40 9.26
N TYR A 5 -7.00 -13.42 10.55
CA TYR A 5 -6.28 -12.35 11.22
C TYR A 5 -4.86 -12.20 10.65
N VAL A 6 -4.14 -13.32 10.53
CA VAL A 6 -2.80 -13.37 9.94
C VAL A 6 -2.83 -12.92 8.47
N LEU A 7 -3.79 -13.41 7.68
CA LEU A 7 -3.92 -13.04 6.28
C LEU A 7 -4.22 -11.54 6.10
N GLY A 8 -5.16 -11.00 6.88
CA GLY A 8 -5.49 -9.58 6.83
C GLY A 8 -4.34 -8.69 7.30
N ARG A 9 -3.56 -9.13 8.30
CA ARG A 9 -2.37 -8.42 8.76
C ARG A 9 -1.26 -8.44 7.70
N ALA A 10 -1.04 -9.59 7.05
CA ALA A 10 -0.08 -9.72 5.97
C ALA A 10 -0.41 -8.79 4.80
N LEU A 11 -1.69 -8.73 4.38
CA LEU A 11 -2.16 -7.82 3.33
C LEU A 11 -1.97 -6.34 3.70
N GLN A 12 -2.22 -5.97 4.97
CA GLN A 12 -1.95 -4.61 5.46
C GLN A 12 -0.45 -4.27 5.41
N VAL A 13 0.42 -5.18 5.85
CA VAL A 13 1.88 -4.99 5.80
C VAL A 13 2.38 -4.87 4.36
N MET A 14 1.90 -5.72 3.46
CA MET A 14 2.24 -5.64 2.04
C MET A 14 1.75 -4.33 1.39
N GLY A 15 0.52 -3.92 1.67
CA GLY A 15 -0.01 -2.64 1.19
C GLY A 15 0.84 -1.45 1.65
N MET A 16 1.25 -1.45 2.93
CA MET A 16 2.12 -0.42 3.48
C MET A 16 3.52 -0.44 2.83
N ALA A 17 4.08 -1.62 2.57
CA ALA A 17 5.36 -1.74 1.87
C ALA A 17 5.29 -1.16 0.45
N VAL A 18 4.21 -1.43 -0.29
CA VAL A 18 3.98 -0.87 -1.64
C VAL A 18 3.92 0.65 -1.61
N VAL A 19 3.18 1.23 -0.65
CA VAL A 19 3.13 2.70 -0.48
C VAL A 19 4.52 3.26 -0.19
N LEU A 20 5.26 2.66 0.76
CA LEU A 20 6.59 3.14 1.15
C LEU A 20 7.59 3.08 0.00
N VAL A 21 7.59 2.00 -0.78
CA VAL A 21 8.47 1.86 -1.95
C VAL A 21 8.11 2.90 -3.01
N GLY A 22 6.83 3.09 -3.31
CA GLY A 22 6.43 4.09 -4.30
C GLY A 22 6.68 5.53 -3.87
N LEU A 23 6.55 5.84 -2.57
CA LEU A 23 6.97 7.14 -2.02
C LEU A 23 8.48 7.32 -2.15
N ALA A 24 9.29 6.30 -1.84
CA ALA A 24 10.74 6.37 -1.99
C ALA A 24 11.15 6.62 -3.45
N LEU A 25 10.48 5.96 -4.41
CA LEU A 25 10.69 6.20 -5.83
C LEU A 25 10.23 7.60 -6.26
N SER A 26 9.05 8.04 -5.81
CA SER A 26 8.53 9.40 -6.08
C SER A 26 9.51 10.47 -5.61
N VAL A 27 10.03 10.35 -4.39
CA VAL A 27 11.04 11.27 -3.84
C VAL A 27 12.33 11.26 -4.67
N SER A 28 12.82 10.09 -5.05
CA SER A 28 14.02 9.96 -5.88
C SER A 28 13.86 10.64 -7.25
N LEU A 29 12.67 10.51 -7.87
CA LEU A 29 12.37 11.09 -9.18
C LEU A 29 12.08 12.59 -9.10
N GLY A 30 11.43 13.05 -8.02
CA GLY A 30 11.20 14.47 -7.75
C GLY A 30 12.49 15.26 -7.55
N LEU A 31 13.54 14.62 -7.02
CA LEU A 31 14.89 15.20 -6.92
C LEU A 31 15.64 15.28 -8.26
N GLN A 32 15.18 14.58 -9.29
CA GLN A 32 15.78 14.53 -10.63
C GLN A 32 15.06 15.44 -11.66
N GLU A 33 14.20 16.36 -11.20
CA GLU A 33 13.35 17.25 -12.02
C GLU A 33 12.31 16.53 -12.92
N GLU A 34 12.11 15.22 -12.76
CA GLU A 34 11.07 14.43 -13.46
C GLU A 34 9.70 14.52 -12.76
N GLY A 35 9.24 15.74 -12.43
CA GLY A 35 8.08 15.95 -11.55
C GLY A 35 6.74 15.34 -12.03
N LEU A 36 6.57 15.14 -13.34
CA LEU A 36 5.38 14.45 -13.87
C LEU A 36 5.46 12.93 -13.73
N SER A 37 6.66 12.35 -13.77
CA SER A 37 6.88 10.91 -13.62
C SER A 37 6.71 10.51 -12.15
N SER A 38 7.25 11.31 -11.22
CA SER A 38 7.14 11.07 -9.77
C SER A 38 5.68 11.07 -9.27
N MET A 39 4.83 11.99 -9.75
CA MET A 39 3.40 12.04 -9.40
C MET A 39 2.65 10.77 -9.82
N GLN A 40 2.98 10.18 -10.97
CA GLN A 40 2.34 8.94 -11.42
C GLN A 40 2.71 7.76 -10.52
N TYR A 41 3.99 7.63 -10.15
CA TYR A 41 4.43 6.57 -9.24
C TYR A 41 3.79 6.71 -7.85
N GLU A 42 3.68 7.93 -7.34
CA GLU A 42 3.03 8.21 -6.07
C GLU A 42 1.55 7.80 -6.10
N MET A 43 0.81 8.20 -7.15
CA MET A 43 -0.60 7.85 -7.29
C MET A 43 -0.81 6.33 -7.41
N MET A 44 0.02 5.66 -8.22
CA MET A 44 -0.07 4.20 -8.41
C MET A 44 0.25 3.44 -7.12
N ALA A 45 1.24 3.90 -6.37
CA ALA A 45 1.62 3.27 -5.10
C ALA A 45 0.59 3.52 -4.00
N LEU A 46 0.04 4.73 -3.91
CA LEU A 46 -1.02 5.07 -2.95
C LEU A 46 -2.30 4.30 -3.25
N LEU A 47 -2.72 4.20 -4.51
CA LEU A 47 -3.90 3.42 -4.89
C LEU A 47 -3.66 1.92 -4.71
N GLY A 48 -2.56 1.39 -5.25
CA GLY A 48 -2.25 -0.04 -5.17
C GLY A 48 -2.04 -0.52 -3.73
N GLY A 49 -1.19 0.18 -2.99
CA GLY A 49 -0.92 -0.12 -1.58
C GLY A 49 -2.11 0.17 -0.66
N GLY A 50 -2.86 1.24 -0.94
CA GLY A 50 -4.09 1.57 -0.21
C GLY A 50 -5.19 0.52 -0.39
N ILE A 51 -5.41 0.03 -1.61
CA ILE A 51 -6.38 -1.05 -1.88
C ILE A 51 -5.98 -2.33 -1.13
N LEU A 52 -4.70 -2.72 -1.18
CA LEU A 52 -4.16 -3.86 -0.43
C LEU A 52 -4.40 -3.72 1.08
N PHE A 53 -4.15 -2.52 1.61
CA PHE A 53 -4.34 -2.23 3.03
C PHE A 53 -5.81 -2.32 3.44
N VAL A 54 -6.71 -1.70 2.68
CA VAL A 54 -8.16 -1.73 2.93
C VAL A 54 -8.71 -3.15 2.78
N ALA A 55 -8.28 -3.92 1.77
CA ALA A 55 -8.66 -5.32 1.61
C ALA A 55 -8.25 -6.17 2.83
N GLY A 56 -7.01 -6.00 3.31
CA GLY A 56 -6.54 -6.67 4.53
C GLY A 56 -7.36 -6.30 5.77
N ARG A 57 -7.81 -5.03 5.86
CA ARG A 57 -8.68 -4.56 6.96
C ARG A 57 -10.10 -5.12 6.87
N LEU A 58 -10.68 -5.23 5.67
CA LEU A 58 -12.00 -5.84 5.46
C LEU A 58 -12.01 -7.34 5.79
N ILE A 59 -10.92 -8.04 5.47
CA ILE A 59 -10.75 -9.47 5.80
C ILE A 59 -10.68 -9.68 7.32
N GLN A 60 -10.02 -8.77 8.05
CA GLN A 60 -10.05 -8.76 9.52
C GLN A 60 -11.44 -8.39 10.05
N GLY A 61 -12.10 -7.37 9.49
CA GLY A 61 -13.43 -6.93 9.92
C GLY A 61 -14.50 -8.01 9.80
N LYS A 62 -14.45 -8.83 8.74
CA LYS A 62 -15.32 -10.00 8.55
C LYS A 62 -14.96 -11.22 9.43
N ALA A 63 -13.90 -11.14 10.23
CA ALA A 63 -13.53 -12.18 11.19
C ALA A 63 -14.00 -11.87 12.62
N SER A 64 -14.56 -10.68 12.86
CA SER A 64 -14.95 -10.16 14.18
C SER A 64 -16.47 -10.11 14.41
N GLY A 65 -17.28 -10.54 13.44
CA GLY A 65 -18.74 -10.66 13.53
C GLY A 65 -19.18 -12.07 13.20
#